data_AF-A0AAX1GAN0-F1
#
_entry.id   AF-A0AAX1GAN0-F1
#
_cell.length_a   1.000
_cell.length_b   1.000
_cell.length_c   1.000
_cell.angle_alpha   90.00
_cell.angle_beta   90.00
_cell.angle_gamma   90.00
#
_symmetry.space_group_name_H-M   'P 1'
#
loop_
_entity.id
_entity.type
_entity.pdbx_description
1 polymer ?
#
loop_
_entity_poly.entity_id
_entity_poly.type
_entity_poly.pdbx_seq_one_letter_code
_entity_poly.pdbx_strand_id
1 'polypeptide(L)'
;MSTLFRTSLCGAVALLLLAGCQQTAHRPAPPLQAQLDHIALMLAGGHFLRVDCGRSDVPDDVKLQRTAMRAAQHRGWDTHAVGYRQLPTLTQARYLTLQQDNQLLTDKCATLSRSTARFIAAAQADQEDYME
;
A
#
# COMPACT_ATOMS: atom_id res chain seq x y z
N MET A 1 -56.84 39.26 22.67
CA MET A 1 -55.71 40.17 22.39
C MET A 1 -54.51 39.33 22.06
N SER A 2 -54.03 39.47 20.83
CA SER A 2 -52.85 38.83 20.28
C SER A 2 -51.56 39.37 20.92
N THR A 3 -50.46 38.68 20.62
CA THR A 3 -49.03 39.08 20.72
C THR A 3 -48.33 38.74 22.05
N LEU A 4 -47.09 38.24 22.13
CA LEU A 4 -46.01 37.87 21.18
C LEU A 4 -44.83 37.28 22.02
N PHE A 5 -44.02 36.37 21.44
CA PHE A 5 -42.58 36.10 21.70
C PHE A 5 -42.15 35.62 23.13
N ARG A 6 -41.07 34.85 23.39
CA ARG A 6 -39.85 34.45 22.66
C ARG A 6 -39.11 33.35 23.47
N THR A 7 -38.70 32.26 22.79
CA THR A 7 -37.41 31.52 22.90
C THR A 7 -36.82 30.99 24.23
N SER A 8 -36.53 29.67 24.20
CA SER A 8 -35.24 29.00 24.52
C SER A 8 -34.80 28.77 25.98
N LEU A 9 -34.63 27.48 26.35
CA LEU A 9 -33.58 26.83 27.18
C LEU A 9 -34.13 25.41 27.53
N CYS A 10 -33.66 24.30 26.96
CA CYS A 10 -32.50 23.55 27.43
C CYS A 10 -32.30 22.34 26.49
N GLY A 11 -31.53 22.53 25.42
CA GLY A 11 -31.11 21.45 24.53
C GLY A 11 -29.68 21.70 24.08
N ALA A 12 -28.72 21.60 24.99
CA ALA A 12 -27.33 22.01 24.73
C ALA A 12 -26.27 21.18 25.47
N VAL A 13 -26.40 19.84 25.52
CA VAL A 13 -25.36 18.98 26.13
C VAL A 13 -24.98 17.77 25.25
N ALA A 14 -25.11 17.87 23.92
CA ALA A 14 -24.82 16.73 23.03
C ALA A 14 -23.89 17.03 21.86
N LEU A 15 -23.03 18.05 21.93
CA LEU A 15 -22.18 18.48 20.79
C LEU A 15 -20.66 18.48 21.04
N LEU A 16 -20.15 17.87 22.12
CA LEU A 16 -18.71 17.91 22.42
C LEU A 16 -17.92 16.61 22.19
N LEU A 17 -18.46 15.62 21.46
CA LEU A 17 -17.76 14.34 21.21
C LEU A 17 -17.52 14.01 19.72
N LEU A 18 -17.37 15.01 18.86
CA LEU A 18 -17.04 14.82 17.43
C LEU A 18 -15.75 15.53 17.03
N ALA A 19 -14.75 15.59 17.91
CA ALA A 19 -13.37 15.83 17.50
C ALA A 19 -12.83 14.54 16.84
N GLY A 20 -13.26 14.28 15.61
CA GLY A 20 -12.68 13.23 14.79
C GLY A 20 -11.20 13.54 14.56
N CYS A 21 -10.34 12.53 14.72
CA CYS A 21 -8.93 12.59 14.35
C CYS A 21 -8.79 12.73 12.82
N GLN A 22 -9.10 13.89 12.28
CA GLN A 22 -8.77 14.30 10.91
C GLN A 22 -7.38 14.96 10.91
N GLN A 23 -6.44 14.39 11.65
CA GLN A 23 -5.04 14.81 11.59
C GLN A 23 -4.39 13.97 10.49
N THR A 24 -4.65 14.33 9.23
CA THR A 24 -3.72 14.04 8.14
C THR A 24 -2.47 14.89 8.37
N ALA A 25 -1.70 14.56 9.42
CA ALA A 25 -0.38 15.09 9.61
C ALA A 25 0.39 14.75 8.33
N HIS A 26 0.85 15.78 7.62
CA HIS A 26 1.67 15.64 6.43
C HIS A 26 2.95 14.91 6.87
N ARG A 27 2.95 13.57 6.75
CA ARG A 27 4.12 12.77 7.10
C ARG A 27 5.15 13.00 6.01
N PRO A 28 6.38 13.41 6.37
CA PRO A 28 7.43 13.56 5.37
C PRO A 28 7.61 12.22 4.65
N ALA A 29 7.96 12.29 3.36
CA ALA A 29 8.30 11.10 2.61
C ALA A 29 9.40 10.33 3.36
N PRO A 30 9.30 9.00 3.47
CA PRO A 30 10.33 8.21 4.12
C PRO A 30 11.65 8.37 3.36
N PRO A 31 12.81 8.11 3.99
CA PRO A 31 14.10 8.16 3.32
C PRO A 31 14.10 7.29 2.05
N LEU A 32 14.85 7.69 1.02
CA LEU A 32 14.90 6.99 -0.27
C LEU A 32 15.14 5.48 -0.10
N GLN A 33 16.10 5.09 0.73
CA GLN A 33 16.38 3.67 0.98
C GLN A 33 15.17 2.90 1.53
N ALA A 34 14.42 3.50 2.46
CA ALA A 34 13.20 2.89 3.01
C ALA A 34 12.08 2.77 1.96
N GLN A 35 12.00 3.72 1.01
CA GLN A 35 11.09 3.60 -0.14
C GLN A 35 11.48 2.41 -1.02
N LEU A 36 12.77 2.30 -1.36
CA LEU A 36 13.30 1.24 -2.21
C LEU A 36 13.14 -0.14 -1.55
N ASP A 37 13.45 -0.26 -0.27
CA ASP A 37 13.29 -1.50 0.50
C ASP A 37 11.83 -1.95 0.56
N HIS A 38 10.90 -1.01 0.76
CA HIS A 38 9.48 -1.31 0.73
C HIS A 38 9.05 -1.84 -0.63
N ILE A 39 9.38 -1.14 -1.72
CA ILE A 39 9.02 -1.56 -3.08
C ILE A 39 9.64 -2.91 -3.41
N ALA A 40 10.94 -3.10 -3.15
CA ALA A 40 11.65 -4.35 -3.40
C ALA A 40 11.02 -5.54 -2.66
N LEU A 41 10.59 -5.34 -1.40
CA LEU A 41 9.89 -6.36 -0.63
C LEU A 41 8.55 -6.74 -1.28
N MET A 42 7.79 -5.76 -1.75
CA MET A 42 6.48 -6.01 -2.38
C MET A 42 6.62 -6.72 -3.72
N LEU A 43 7.61 -6.32 -4.54
CA LEU A 43 7.89 -6.95 -5.83
C LEU A 43 8.40 -8.38 -5.66
N ALA A 44 9.38 -8.59 -4.78
CA ALA A 44 9.92 -9.92 -4.51
C ALA A 44 8.85 -10.86 -3.90
N GLY A 45 8.03 -10.34 -2.99
CA GLY A 45 6.93 -11.09 -2.39
C GLY A 45 5.85 -11.47 -3.39
N GLY A 46 5.45 -10.55 -4.27
CA GLY A 46 4.50 -10.84 -5.35
C GLY A 46 5.04 -11.89 -6.33
N HIS A 47 6.30 -11.73 -6.75
CA HIS A 47 6.96 -12.71 -7.62
C HIS A 47 7.04 -14.10 -6.98
N PHE A 48 7.48 -14.18 -5.71
CA PHE A 48 7.57 -15.44 -4.96
C PHE A 48 6.19 -16.11 -4.81
N LEU A 49 5.14 -15.33 -4.53
CA LEU A 49 3.79 -15.88 -4.47
C LEU A 49 3.35 -16.48 -5.81
N ARG A 50 3.67 -15.82 -6.92
CA ARG A 50 3.33 -16.31 -8.26
C ARG A 50 4.08 -17.60 -8.63
N VAL A 51 5.40 -17.61 -8.43
CA VAL A 51 6.29 -18.67 -8.93
C VAL A 51 6.41 -19.82 -7.93
N ASP A 52 6.75 -19.52 -6.68
CA ASP A 52 7.07 -20.52 -5.66
C ASP A 52 5.82 -21.00 -4.90
N CYS A 53 4.81 -20.14 -4.73
CA CYS A 53 3.55 -20.49 -4.06
C CYS A 53 2.41 -20.88 -5.02
N GLY A 54 2.63 -20.85 -6.34
CA GLY A 54 1.64 -21.25 -7.35
C GLY A 54 0.40 -20.36 -7.45
N ARG A 55 0.47 -19.09 -7.01
CA ARG A 55 -0.65 -18.15 -7.04
C ARG A 55 -0.82 -17.53 -8.43
N SER A 56 -1.60 -18.19 -9.30
CA SER A 56 -1.87 -17.73 -10.67
C SER A 56 -2.71 -16.44 -10.75
N ASP A 57 -3.37 -16.06 -9.66
CA ASP A 57 -4.10 -14.79 -9.56
C ASP A 57 -3.18 -13.57 -9.36
N VAL A 58 -1.91 -13.79 -8.99
CA VAL A 58 -0.93 -12.71 -8.83
C VAL A 58 -0.45 -12.25 -10.21
N PRO A 59 -0.55 -10.94 -10.53
CA PRO A 59 -0.10 -10.42 -11.82
C PRO A 59 1.40 -10.64 -12.09
N ASP A 60 1.80 -10.51 -13.35
CA ASP A 60 3.21 -10.59 -13.74
C ASP A 60 4.07 -9.44 -13.18
N ASP A 61 5.39 -9.64 -13.23
CA ASP A 61 6.37 -8.72 -12.64
C ASP A 61 6.32 -7.32 -13.27
N VAL A 62 5.93 -7.20 -14.54
CA VAL A 62 5.79 -5.90 -15.22
C VAL A 62 4.61 -5.13 -14.64
N LYS A 63 3.47 -5.80 -14.43
CA LYS A 63 2.28 -5.18 -13.81
C LYS A 63 2.54 -4.85 -12.34
N LEU A 64 3.18 -5.75 -11.59
CA LEU A 64 3.58 -5.49 -10.20
C LEU A 64 4.50 -4.27 -10.11
N GLN A 65 5.54 -4.19 -10.96
CA GLN A 65 6.45 -3.05 -10.99
C GLN A 65 5.73 -1.75 -11.32
N ARG A 66 4.89 -1.74 -12.37
CA ARG A 66 4.09 -0.56 -12.73
C ARG A 66 3.21 -0.09 -11.58
N THR A 67 2.51 -1.01 -10.93
CA THR A 67 1.64 -0.71 -9.78
C THR A 67 2.45 -0.10 -8.63
N ALA A 68 3.63 -0.66 -8.32
CA ALA A 68 4.48 -0.13 -7.26
C ALA A 68 4.96 1.30 -7.56
N MET A 69 5.36 1.56 -8.81
CA MET A 69 5.81 2.88 -9.25
C MET A 69 4.68 3.92 -9.24
N ARG A 70 3.47 3.57 -9.73
CA ARG A 70 2.29 4.42 -9.62
C ARG A 70 1.96 4.73 -8.17
N ALA A 71 1.97 3.70 -7.32
CA ALA A 71 1.67 3.87 -5.90
C ALA A 71 2.73 4.72 -5.18
N ALA A 72 3.99 4.70 -5.60
CA ALA A 72 5.03 5.61 -5.12
C ALA A 72 4.76 7.06 -5.57
N GLN A 73 4.41 7.27 -6.84
CA GLN A 73 4.06 8.57 -7.39
C GLN A 73 2.84 9.19 -6.71
N HIS A 74 1.78 8.40 -6.47
CA HIS A 74 0.60 8.85 -5.73
C HIS A 74 0.91 9.25 -4.27
N ARG A 75 2.00 8.72 -3.69
CA ARG A 75 2.51 9.12 -2.37
C ARG A 75 3.44 10.34 -2.42
N GLY A 76 3.63 10.94 -3.60
CA GLY A 76 4.53 12.07 -3.81
C GLY A 76 6.01 11.70 -3.74
N TRP A 77 6.37 10.42 -3.93
CA TRP A 77 7.77 10.00 -3.97
C TRP A 77 8.39 10.37 -5.31
N ASP A 78 9.63 10.86 -5.29
CA ASP A 78 10.39 11.12 -6.51
C ASP A 78 10.91 9.81 -7.10
N THR A 79 10.07 9.16 -7.91
CA THR A 79 10.42 7.92 -8.61
C THR A 79 11.47 8.10 -9.71
N HIS A 80 11.84 9.32 -10.04
CA HIS A 80 12.85 9.64 -11.05
C HIS A 80 14.23 9.87 -10.41
N ALA A 81 14.30 9.93 -9.08
CA ALA A 81 15.55 9.99 -8.35
C ALA A 81 16.47 8.84 -8.75
N VAL A 82 17.76 9.15 -8.95
CA VAL A 82 18.78 8.22 -9.44
C VAL A 82 18.82 6.90 -8.66
N GLY A 83 18.53 6.90 -7.36
CA GLY A 83 18.52 5.70 -6.54
C GLY A 83 17.45 4.67 -6.91
N TYR A 84 16.36 5.05 -7.58
CA TYR A 84 15.36 4.10 -8.09
C TYR A 84 15.94 3.13 -9.14
N ARG A 85 17.08 3.45 -9.76
CA ARG A 85 17.83 2.53 -10.61
C ARG A 85 18.32 1.27 -9.89
N GLN A 86 18.38 1.28 -8.55
CA GLN A 86 18.80 0.14 -7.73
C GLN A 86 17.66 -0.85 -7.44
N LEU A 87 16.40 -0.51 -7.75
CA LEU A 87 15.25 -1.36 -7.46
C LEU A 87 15.36 -2.80 -8.00
N PRO A 88 15.82 -3.05 -9.24
CA PRO A 88 15.93 -4.42 -9.75
C PRO A 88 16.89 -5.25 -8.90
N THR A 89 18.05 -4.69 -8.54
CA THR A 89 19.05 -5.36 -7.70
C THR A 89 18.52 -5.65 -6.30
N LEU A 90 17.84 -4.68 -5.67
CA LEU A 90 17.25 -4.85 -4.35
C LEU A 90 16.13 -5.90 -4.36
N THR A 91 15.28 -5.88 -5.39
CA THR A 91 14.20 -6.86 -5.57
C THR A 91 14.76 -8.26 -5.70
N GLN A 92 15.80 -8.45 -6.53
CA GLN A 92 16.48 -9.74 -6.68
C GLN A 92 17.08 -10.22 -5.35
N ALA A 93 17.74 -9.33 -4.60
CA ALA A 93 18.32 -9.69 -3.30
C ALA A 93 17.24 -10.13 -2.29
N ARG A 94 16.08 -9.45 -2.27
CA ARG A 94 14.93 -9.85 -1.44
C ARG A 94 14.36 -11.19 -1.87
N TYR A 95 14.24 -11.45 -3.17
CA TYR A 95 13.78 -12.73 -3.68
C TYR A 95 14.72 -13.88 -3.28
N LEU A 96 16.03 -13.71 -3.47
CA LEU A 96 17.03 -14.71 -3.04
C LEU A 96 16.96 -14.98 -1.53
N THR A 97 16.74 -13.93 -0.73
CA THR A 97 16.54 -14.08 0.73
C THR A 97 15.32 -14.94 1.04
N LEU A 98 14.20 -14.73 0.34
CA LEU A 98 12.99 -15.56 0.50
C LEU A 98 13.25 -17.02 0.11
N GLN A 99 14.08 -17.27 -0.91
CA GLN A 99 14.45 -18.63 -1.31
C GLN A 99 15.36 -19.32 -0.29
N GLN A 100 16.32 -18.58 0.28
CA GLN A 100 17.33 -19.11 1.22
C GLN A 100 16.80 -19.27 2.65
N ASP A 101 15.72 -18.59 3.01
CA ASP A 101 15.08 -18.78 4.31
C ASP A 101 14.69 -20.26 4.50
N ASN A 102 14.93 -20.85 5.66
CA ASN A 102 14.64 -22.26 5.94
C ASN A 102 13.23 -22.49 6.50
N GLN A 103 12.40 -21.44 6.60
CA GLN A 103 11.00 -21.58 7.00
C GLN A 103 10.22 -22.46 6.00
N LEU A 104 9.23 -23.20 6.50
CA LEU A 104 8.32 -24.01 5.68
C LEU A 104 7.69 -23.16 4.58
N LEU A 105 7.64 -23.70 3.35
CA LEU A 105 7.07 -23.01 2.19
C LEU A 105 5.64 -22.54 2.46
N THR A 106 4.80 -23.39 3.05
CA THR A 106 3.42 -23.07 3.43
C THR A 106 3.33 -21.82 4.32
N ASP A 107 4.20 -21.71 5.33
CA ASP A 107 4.21 -20.58 6.27
C ASP A 107 4.70 -19.29 5.61
N LYS A 108 5.70 -19.41 4.72
CA LYS A 108 6.18 -18.28 3.90
C LYS A 108 5.07 -17.77 3.00
N CYS A 109 4.42 -18.65 2.27
CA CYS A 109 3.32 -18.33 1.37
C CYS A 109 2.16 -17.67 2.13
N ALA A 110 1.78 -18.20 3.30
CA ALA A 110 0.72 -17.63 4.12
C ALA A 110 1.10 -16.23 4.64
N THR A 111 2.35 -16.04 5.08
CA THR A 111 2.84 -14.76 5.60
C THR A 111 2.93 -13.71 4.50
N LEU A 112 3.53 -14.04 3.36
CA LEU A 112 3.62 -13.16 2.20
C LEU A 112 2.23 -12.83 1.65
N SER A 113 1.32 -13.81 1.57
CA SER A 113 -0.05 -13.57 1.11
C SER A 113 -0.74 -12.50 1.95
N ARG A 114 -0.57 -12.54 3.28
CA ARG A 114 -1.16 -11.53 4.17
C ARG A 114 -0.48 -10.16 4.03
N SER A 115 0.85 -10.12 4.00
CA SER A 115 1.58 -8.85 3.96
C SER A 115 1.47 -8.12 2.62
N THR A 116 1.31 -8.85 1.52
CA THR A 116 1.23 -8.30 0.16
C THR A 116 -0.19 -8.17 -0.39
N ALA A 117 -1.21 -8.66 0.32
CA ALA A 117 -2.60 -8.71 -0.15
C ALA A 117 -3.10 -7.39 -0.78
N ARG A 118 -2.90 -6.26 -0.08
CA ARG A 118 -3.36 -4.95 -0.57
C ARG A 118 -2.67 -4.50 -1.85
N PHE A 119 -1.40 -4.84 -2.02
CA PHE A 119 -0.64 -4.50 -3.21
C PHE A 119 -1.01 -5.40 -4.39
N ILE A 120 -1.20 -6.69 -4.16
CA ILE A 120 -1.68 -7.62 -5.19
C ILE A 120 -3.08 -7.19 -5.66
N ALA A 121 -3.97 -6.84 -4.74
CA ALA A 121 -5.31 -6.34 -5.09
C ALA A 121 -5.24 -5.05 -5.93
N ALA A 122 -4.37 -4.11 -5.57
CA ALA A 122 -4.15 -2.91 -6.38
C ALA A 122 -3.60 -3.26 -7.78
N ALA A 123 -2.66 -4.20 -7.86
CA ALA A 123 -2.11 -4.65 -9.13
C ALA A 123 -3.14 -5.40 -9.98
N GLN A 124 -4.10 -6.11 -9.37
CA GLN A 124 -5.21 -6.74 -10.07
C GLN A 124 -6.16 -5.67 -10.63
N ALA A 125 -6.55 -4.68 -9.82
CA ALA A 125 -7.46 -3.59 -10.24
C ALA A 125 -6.90 -2.70 -11.36
N ASP A 126 -5.57 -2.54 -11.44
CA ASP A 126 -4.87 -1.80 -12.51
C ASP A 126 -5.13 -2.34 -13.95
N GLN A 127 -5.93 -3.41 -14.11
CA GLN A 127 -6.35 -3.98 -15.40
C GLN A 127 -7.52 -3.23 -16.07
N GLU A 128 -8.34 -2.50 -15.31
CA GLU A 128 -9.59 -1.92 -15.83
C GLU A 128 -9.39 -0.62 -16.63
N ASP A 129 -8.27 0.09 -16.39
CA ASP A 129 -7.98 1.40 -17.01
C ASP A 129 -7.52 1.35 -18.49
N TYR A 130 -7.54 0.18 -19.16
CA TYR A 130 -7.07 0.03 -20.55
C TYR A 130 -8.14 -0.50 -21.52
N MET A 131 -9.41 -0.59 -21.10
CA MET A 131 -10.55 -0.97 -21.95
C MET A 131 -11.49 0.21 -22.27
N GLU A 132 -11.03 1.46 -22.16
CA GLU A 132 -11.72 2.65 -22.67
C GLU A 132 -11.01 3.25 -23.89
#